data_AF-A0A9R1CXL5-F1
#
_entry.id   AF-A0A9R1CXL5-F1
#
_cell.length_a   1.000
_cell.length_b   1.000
_cell.length_c   1.000
_cell.angle_alpha   90.00
_cell.angle_beta   90.00
_cell.angle_gamma   90.00
#
_symmetry.space_group_name_H-M   'P 1'
#
loop_
_entity.id
_entity.type
_entity.pdbx_description
1 polymer ?
#
loop_
_entity_poly.entity_id
_entity_poly.type
_entity_poly.pdbx_seq_one_letter_code
_entity_poly.pdbx_strand_id
1 'polypeptide(L)'
;MRLFKRKPKDINRLKEDVEKALGCSIGTPKDFQRFRNAIYSRLNIIIGLSTLMRLWGYVNEEGHPRKGTLDTLAQYLGYRDWTDYSHMALEDAESDSSQIMSHGISVPDQLTEGDRLRLRWLPDRICDIEYLGGIDFSIVAATNTHLHVGDRFKCNFIIEDEPMYLSNLQREGLAPMNYICGKKAGVRYELLPKDENNEE
;
A
#
# COMPACT_ATOMS: atom_id res chain seq x y z
N MET A 1 -6.41 -2.23 25.39
CA MET A 1 -4.98 -1.91 25.64
C MET A 1 -4.13 -3.00 25.01
N ARG A 2 -3.73 -2.84 23.74
CA ARG A 2 -2.94 -3.85 23.01
C ARG A 2 -1.46 -3.56 23.23
N LEU A 3 -0.76 -4.51 23.87
CA LEU A 3 0.69 -4.50 24.06
C LEU A 3 1.36 -4.70 22.68
N PHE A 4 2.02 -3.67 22.17
CA PHE A 4 2.89 -3.77 21.00
C PHE A 4 4.06 -4.71 21.31
N LYS A 5 3.95 -5.98 20.89
CA LYS A 5 5.08 -6.90 20.81
C LYS A 5 6.07 -6.34 19.79
N ARG A 6 7.26 -5.93 20.28
CA ARG A 6 8.37 -5.38 19.49
C ARG A 6 8.85 -6.43 18.47
N LYS A 7 8.88 -6.10 17.17
CA LYS A 7 9.52 -6.95 16.16
C LYS A 7 11.00 -6.56 16.03
N PRO A 8 11.95 -7.51 15.99
CA PRO A 8 13.38 -7.23 15.86
C PRO A 8 13.80 -6.63 14.50
N LYS A 9 12.91 -6.64 13.50
CA LYS A 9 13.18 -6.10 12.16
C LYS A 9 13.34 -4.57 12.13
N ASP A 10 12.65 -3.85 13.01
CA ASP A 10 12.60 -2.38 12.97
C ASP A 10 13.93 -1.75 13.45
N ILE A 11 14.60 -2.40 14.41
CA ILE A 11 15.84 -1.86 15.03
C ILE A 11 17.02 -1.93 14.06
N ASN A 12 17.10 -2.98 13.24
CA ASN A 12 18.18 -3.09 12.25
C ASN A 12 18.02 -2.05 11.14
N ARG A 13 16.79 -1.81 10.68
CA ARG A 13 16.49 -0.75 9.72
C ARG A 13 16.85 0.64 10.25
N LEU A 14 16.55 0.92 11.52
CA LEU A 14 16.95 2.16 12.17
C LEU A 14 18.47 2.36 12.13
N LYS A 15 19.26 1.30 12.38
CA LYS A 15 20.72 1.37 12.31
C LYS A 15 21.19 1.67 10.89
N GLU A 16 20.63 0.99 9.89
CA GLU A 16 20.96 1.20 8.48
C GLU A 16 20.67 2.64 8.04
N ASP A 17 19.51 3.19 8.40
CA ASP A 17 19.14 4.56 8.04
C ASP A 17 20.02 5.60 8.75
N VAL A 18 20.44 5.31 9.99
CA VAL A 18 21.45 6.11 10.70
C VAL A 18 22.80 6.07 9.99
N GLU A 19 23.25 4.89 9.54
CA GLU A 19 24.50 4.76 8.80
C GLU A 19 24.46 5.49 7.46
N LYS A 20 23.31 5.46 6.76
CA LYS A 20 23.08 6.28 5.56
C LYS A 20 23.14 7.77 5.87
N ALA A 21 22.50 8.23 6.94
CA ALA A 21 22.51 9.63 7.36
C ALA A 21 23.91 10.12 7.77
N LEU A 22 24.76 9.22 8.27
CA LEU A 22 26.17 9.50 8.58
C LEU A 22 27.09 9.39 7.35
N GLY A 23 26.64 8.71 6.30
CA GLY A 23 27.45 8.40 5.11
C GLY A 23 28.56 7.37 5.37
N CYS A 24 28.50 6.62 6.47
CA CYS A 24 29.48 5.58 6.80
C CYS A 24 28.87 4.47 7.68
N SER A 25 29.34 3.24 7.49
CA SER A 25 29.00 2.13 8.38
C SER A 25 29.73 2.25 9.73
N ILE A 26 29.04 1.97 10.84
CA ILE A 26 29.59 2.11 12.18
C ILE A 26 30.16 0.76 12.63
N GLY A 27 31.48 0.60 12.50
CA GLY A 27 32.17 -0.65 12.86
C GLY A 27 33.24 -0.50 13.94
N THR A 28 33.77 0.71 14.16
CA THR A 28 34.92 0.93 15.05
C THR A 28 34.60 1.88 16.22
N PRO A 29 35.36 1.81 17.34
CA PRO A 29 35.23 2.78 18.44
C PRO A 29 35.30 4.24 18.02
N LYS A 30 36.07 4.56 16.96
CA LYS A 30 36.17 5.90 16.39
C LYS A 30 34.89 6.34 15.69
N ASP A 31 34.19 5.41 15.03
CA ASP A 31 32.92 5.68 14.36
C ASP A 31 31.81 5.93 15.39
N PHE A 32 31.80 5.18 16.50
CA PHE A 32 30.89 5.44 17.61
C PHE A 32 31.11 6.82 18.26
N GLN A 33 32.37 7.29 18.36
CA GLN A 33 32.67 8.63 18.86
C GLN A 33 32.18 9.71 17.89
N ARG A 34 32.42 9.52 16.58
CA ARG A 34 31.91 10.43 15.55
C ARG A 34 30.39 10.49 15.58
N PHE A 35 29.73 9.35 15.68
CA PHE A 35 28.29 9.29 15.75
C PHE A 35 27.75 10.00 17.00
N ARG A 36 28.33 9.73 18.17
CA ARG A 36 27.98 10.43 19.41
C ARG A 36 28.09 11.95 19.26
N ASN A 37 29.15 12.44 18.63
CA ASN A 37 29.34 13.87 18.39
C ASN A 37 28.28 14.41 17.42
N ALA A 38 27.91 13.66 16.38
CA ALA A 38 26.85 14.04 15.44
C ALA A 38 25.48 14.16 16.13
N ILE A 39 25.13 13.21 17.02
CA ILE A 39 23.91 13.27 17.83
C ILE A 39 23.93 14.51 18.72
N TYR A 40 25.05 14.77 19.40
CA TYR A 40 25.17 15.93 20.28
C TYR A 40 25.03 17.24 19.51
N SER A 41 25.71 17.38 18.37
CA SER A 41 25.63 18.59 17.53
C SER A 41 24.22 18.85 17.00
N ARG A 42 23.44 17.78 16.70
CA ARG A 42 22.10 17.91 16.11
C ARG A 42 20.98 18.04 17.13
N LEU A 43 21.07 17.30 18.25
CA LEU A 43 19.97 17.19 19.23
C LEU A 43 20.32 17.77 20.61
N ASN A 44 21.59 18.12 20.85
CA ASN A 44 22.11 18.49 22.17
C ASN A 44 21.90 17.41 23.26
N ILE A 45 21.81 16.14 22.84
CA ILE A 45 21.62 14.97 23.72
C ILE A 45 22.94 14.21 23.83
N ILE A 46 23.34 13.85 25.06
CA ILE A 46 24.53 13.04 25.32
C ILE A 46 24.13 11.58 25.49
N ILE A 47 24.51 10.74 24.52
CA ILE A 47 24.45 9.28 24.65
C ILE A 47 25.81 8.73 25.06
N GLY A 48 25.83 7.76 25.98
CA GLY A 48 27.05 7.05 26.37
C GLY A 48 27.60 6.18 25.25
N LEU A 49 28.93 6.18 25.06
CA LEU A 49 29.59 5.40 24.01
C LEU A 49 29.29 3.89 24.13
N SER A 50 29.28 3.38 25.36
CA SER A 50 28.90 1.99 25.67
C SER A 50 27.45 1.66 25.28
N THR A 51 26.54 2.65 25.32
CA THR A 51 25.13 2.46 24.91
C THR A 51 25.01 2.29 23.40
N LEU A 52 25.76 3.06 22.61
CA LEU A 52 25.80 2.92 21.15
C LEU A 52 26.47 1.59 20.75
N MET A 53 27.61 1.26 21.37
CA MET A 53 28.33 0.01 21.10
C MET A 53 27.48 -1.23 21.40
N ARG A 54 26.71 -1.22 22.49
CA ARG A 54 25.75 -2.29 22.80
C ARG A 54 24.64 -2.38 21.77
N LEU A 55 24.08 -1.25 21.33
CA LEU A 55 23.01 -1.24 20.34
C LEU A 55 23.46 -1.86 19.00
N TRP A 56 24.67 -1.58 18.55
CA TRP A 56 25.27 -2.16 17.34
C TRP A 56 25.80 -3.59 17.54
N GLY A 57 25.69 -4.18 18.75
CA GLY A 57 26.14 -5.54 19.02
C GLY A 57 27.67 -5.69 19.13
N TYR A 58 28.39 -4.58 19.32
CA TYR A 58 29.85 -4.58 19.47
C TYR A 58 30.30 -5.12 20.84
N VAL A 59 29.44 -5.00 21.87
CA VAL A 59 29.67 -5.57 23.20
C VAL A 59 28.56 -6.60 23.47
N ASN A 60 28.94 -7.86 23.68
CA ASN A 60 28.02 -8.95 24.04
C ASN A 60 27.55 -8.77 25.49
N GLU A 61 26.51 -7.96 25.69
CA GLU A 61 25.69 -7.98 26.90
C GLU A 61 24.23 -8.19 26.51
N GLU A 62 23.58 -9.18 27.12
CA GLU A 62 22.15 -9.44 26.99
C GLU A 62 21.35 -8.30 27.63
N GLY A 63 21.04 -7.28 26.84
CA GLY A 63 20.24 -6.15 27.30
C GLY A 63 19.45 -5.55 26.15
N HIS A 64 18.12 -5.59 26.24
CA HIS A 64 17.25 -4.91 25.29
C HIS A 64 17.55 -3.40 25.27
N PRO A 65 17.63 -2.76 24.10
CA PRO A 65 17.88 -1.34 24.03
C PRO A 65 16.76 -0.56 24.74
N ARG A 66 17.15 0.41 25.58
CA ARG A 66 16.20 1.28 26.26
C ARG A 66 15.47 2.12 25.22
N LYS A 67 14.15 2.29 25.40
CA LYS A 67 13.30 3.05 24.47
C LYS A 67 13.87 4.45 24.19
N GLY A 68 14.37 5.14 25.22
CA GLY A 68 14.98 6.47 25.06
C GLY A 68 16.21 6.52 24.13
N THR A 69 16.97 5.43 24.01
CA THR A 69 18.07 5.35 23.03
C THR A 69 17.52 5.26 21.62
N LEU A 70 16.46 4.47 21.39
CA LEU A 70 15.79 4.38 20.09
C LEU A 70 15.11 5.70 19.71
N ASP A 71 14.47 6.37 20.68
CA ASP A 71 13.85 7.68 20.48
C ASP A 71 14.88 8.72 20.03
N THR A 72 16.07 8.72 20.64
CA THR A 72 17.13 9.67 20.25
C THR A 72 17.66 9.40 18.84
N LEU A 73 17.74 8.14 18.43
CA LEU A 73 18.16 7.77 17.08
C LEU A 73 17.11 8.14 16.03
N ALA A 74 15.84 7.91 16.33
CA ALA A 74 14.73 8.37 15.49
C ALA A 74 14.73 9.90 15.35
N GLN A 75 14.95 10.63 16.46
CA GLN A 75 15.10 12.09 16.44
C GLN A 75 16.31 12.55 15.63
N TYR A 76 17.42 11.80 15.68
CA TYR A 76 18.59 12.11 14.86
C TYR A 76 18.27 12.02 13.37
N LEU A 77 17.40 11.10 12.97
CA LEU A 77 16.89 10.98 11.60
C LEU A 77 15.83 12.04 11.26
N GLY A 78 15.29 12.75 12.25
CA GLY A 78 14.28 13.81 12.07
C GLY A 78 12.85 13.43 12.45
N TYR A 79 12.64 12.22 12.98
CA TYR A 79 11.34 11.76 13.48
C TYR A 79 11.09 12.23 14.90
N ARG A 80 9.83 12.25 15.35
CA ARG A 80 9.49 12.71 16.70
C ARG A 80 10.03 11.77 17.79
N ASP A 81 9.85 10.47 17.60
CA ASP A 81 10.27 9.42 18.51
C ASP A 81 10.34 8.07 17.79
N TRP A 82 10.69 7.01 18.52
CA TRP A 82 10.78 5.66 17.97
C TRP A 82 9.45 5.15 17.41
N THR A 83 8.34 5.55 18.01
CA THR A 83 7.00 5.13 17.57
C THR A 83 6.67 5.76 16.23
N ASP A 84 6.94 7.06 16.07
CA ASP A 84 6.80 7.80 14.81
C ASP A 84 7.64 7.18 13.68
N TYR A 85 8.91 6.85 13.95
CA TYR A 85 9.76 6.14 13.00
C TYR A 85 9.21 4.75 12.63
N SER A 86 8.74 3.98 13.62
CA SER A 86 8.23 2.63 13.38
C SER A 86 6.96 2.63 12.52
N HIS A 87 6.09 3.63 12.66
CA HIS A 87 4.90 3.78 11.83
C HIS A 87 5.28 4.09 10.37
N MET A 88 6.17 5.06 10.15
CA MET A 88 6.65 5.42 8.81
C MET A 88 7.44 4.28 8.15
N ALA A 89 8.24 3.55 8.94
CA ALA A 89 8.96 2.38 8.43
C ALA A 89 8.02 1.22 8.05
N LEU A 90 6.85 1.09 8.68
CA LEU A 90 5.83 0.13 8.25
C LEU A 90 5.23 0.55 6.90
N GLU A 91 4.93 1.84 6.70
CA GLU A 91 4.41 2.37 5.43
C GLU A 91 5.44 2.27 4.29
N ASP A 92 6.72 2.58 4.55
CA ASP A 92 7.79 2.46 3.56
C ASP A 92 8.16 1.00 3.25
N ALA A 93 7.95 0.06 4.19
CA ALA A 93 8.11 -1.37 3.91
C ALA A 93 6.97 -1.93 3.03
N GLU A 94 5.89 -1.16 2.86
CA GLU A 94 4.72 -1.48 2.04
C GLU A 94 4.75 -0.84 0.63
N SER A 95 5.82 -0.13 0.23
CA SER A 95 6.01 0.40 -1.13
C SER A 95 7.23 -0.25 -1.79
N ASP A 96 7.10 -1.11 -2.80
CA ASP A 96 6.87 -0.74 -4.22
C ASP A 96 6.13 -1.87 -5.00
N SER A 97 5.59 -2.85 -4.27
CA SER A 97 4.81 -3.98 -4.79
C SER A 97 4.09 -4.67 -3.62
N SER A 98 2.83 -4.32 -3.42
CA SER A 98 1.95 -5.06 -2.51
C SER A 98 1.17 -6.10 -3.31
N GLN A 99 1.12 -7.34 -2.81
CA GLN A 99 0.10 -8.28 -3.26
C GLN A 99 -1.26 -7.65 -2.97
N ILE A 100 -2.15 -7.59 -3.97
CA ILE A 100 -3.51 -7.09 -3.81
C ILE A 100 -4.15 -7.90 -2.68
N MET A 101 -4.26 -7.32 -1.49
CA MET A 101 -4.90 -7.95 -0.32
C MET A 101 -6.41 -7.75 -0.33
N SER A 102 -6.92 -6.90 -1.25
CA SER A 102 -8.34 -6.68 -1.47
C SER A 102 -8.96 -7.78 -2.33
N HIS A 103 -10.28 -7.93 -2.22
CA HIS A 103 -11.04 -8.86 -3.05
C HIS A 103 -10.97 -8.37 -4.50
N GLY A 104 -10.22 -9.10 -5.32
CA GLY A 104 -10.03 -8.81 -6.73
C GLY A 104 -10.41 -10.01 -7.59
N ILE A 105 -11.04 -9.73 -8.72
CA ILE A 105 -11.37 -10.73 -9.75
C ILE A 105 -10.32 -10.63 -10.86
N SER A 106 -9.66 -11.76 -11.12
CA SER A 106 -9.02 -12.00 -12.42
C SER A 106 -10.11 -12.44 -13.40
N VAL A 107 -10.51 -11.55 -14.31
CA VAL A 107 -11.67 -11.73 -15.19
C VAL A 107 -11.64 -13.07 -15.94
N PRO A 108 -10.57 -13.43 -16.69
CA PRO A 108 -10.58 -14.66 -17.47
C PRO A 108 -10.57 -15.94 -16.63
N ASP A 109 -10.12 -15.87 -15.38
CA ASP A 109 -9.99 -17.05 -14.51
C ASP A 109 -11.22 -17.29 -13.63
N GLN A 110 -12.02 -16.26 -13.39
CA GLN A 110 -13.08 -16.27 -12.37
C GLN A 110 -14.48 -15.96 -12.91
N LEU A 111 -14.60 -15.46 -14.14
CA LEU A 111 -15.89 -15.16 -14.76
C LEU A 111 -16.18 -16.09 -15.94
N THR A 112 -17.44 -16.44 -16.09
CA THR A 112 -18.00 -17.16 -17.23
C THR A 112 -18.85 -16.23 -18.07
N GLU A 113 -18.84 -16.40 -19.40
CA GLU A 113 -19.68 -15.60 -20.30
C GLU A 113 -21.14 -15.55 -19.82
N GLY A 114 -21.73 -14.35 -19.85
CA GLY A 114 -23.05 -14.06 -19.30
C GLY A 114 -23.06 -13.72 -17.79
N ASP A 115 -21.94 -13.82 -17.09
CA ASP A 115 -21.83 -13.32 -15.72
C ASP A 115 -22.06 -11.81 -15.69
N ARG A 116 -22.88 -11.34 -14.74
CA ARG A 116 -23.19 -9.93 -14.55
C ARG A 116 -22.60 -9.41 -13.24
N LEU A 117 -21.99 -8.24 -13.29
CA LEU A 117 -21.45 -7.57 -12.13
C LEU A 117 -22.08 -6.19 -11.99
N ARG A 118 -22.42 -5.80 -10.75
CA ARG A 118 -22.79 -4.42 -10.43
C ARG A 118 -21.59 -3.70 -9.82
N LEU A 119 -21.13 -2.66 -10.51
CA LEU A 119 -20.11 -1.74 -10.08
C LEU A 119 -20.72 -0.53 -9.35
N ARG A 120 -20.08 -0.10 -8.27
CA ARG A 120 -20.46 1.10 -7.50
C ARG A 120 -19.27 1.99 -7.20
N TRP A 121 -19.42 3.30 -7.37
CA TRP A 121 -18.41 4.28 -6.98
C TRP A 121 -19.02 5.67 -6.69
N LEU A 122 -18.23 6.56 -6.09
CA LEU A 122 -18.71 7.88 -5.69
C LEU A 122 -18.80 8.89 -6.87
N PRO A 123 -19.70 9.89 -6.77
CA PRO A 123 -20.82 9.96 -5.84
C PRO A 123 -22.03 9.19 -6.38
N ASP A 124 -22.50 8.16 -5.66
CA ASP A 124 -23.73 7.40 -5.96
C ASP A 124 -23.87 6.95 -7.42
N ARG A 125 -22.79 6.40 -7.98
CA ARG A 125 -22.72 5.92 -9.35
C ARG A 125 -22.85 4.41 -9.35
N ILE A 126 -23.71 3.89 -10.21
CA ILE A 126 -24.00 2.45 -10.32
C ILE A 126 -23.94 2.06 -11.79
N CYS A 127 -23.24 0.97 -12.09
CA CYS A 127 -23.17 0.43 -13.45
C CYS A 127 -23.22 -1.09 -13.40
N ASP A 128 -24.15 -1.69 -14.12
CA ASP A 128 -24.23 -3.13 -14.28
C ASP A 128 -23.56 -3.49 -15.61
N ILE A 129 -22.64 -4.45 -15.56
CA ILE A 129 -21.84 -4.91 -16.69
C ILE A 129 -22.04 -6.41 -16.89
N GLU A 130 -22.03 -6.86 -18.14
CA GLU A 130 -22.14 -8.26 -18.51
C GLU A 130 -20.84 -8.71 -19.19
N TYR A 131 -20.29 -9.83 -18.74
CA TYR A 131 -19.06 -10.39 -19.28
C TYR A 131 -19.34 -11.15 -20.58
N LEU A 132 -18.66 -10.75 -21.65
CA LEU A 132 -18.82 -11.28 -23.01
C LEU A 132 -17.72 -12.28 -23.40
N GLY A 133 -16.77 -12.56 -22.52
CA GLY A 133 -15.66 -13.49 -22.76
C GLY A 133 -14.32 -12.81 -22.99
N GLY A 134 -13.24 -13.55 -22.74
CA GLY A 134 -11.86 -13.06 -22.77
C GLY A 134 -11.61 -11.97 -21.72
N ILE A 135 -11.79 -10.72 -22.13
CA ILE A 135 -11.71 -9.52 -21.27
C ILE A 135 -12.78 -8.49 -21.64
N ASP A 136 -13.75 -8.87 -22.48
CA ASP A 136 -14.74 -7.97 -23.06
C ASP A 136 -16.00 -7.93 -22.18
N PHE A 137 -16.55 -6.72 -22.03
CA PHE A 137 -17.77 -6.46 -21.28
C PHE A 137 -18.70 -5.53 -22.06
N SER A 138 -20.00 -5.68 -21.83
CA SER A 138 -21.02 -4.70 -22.22
C SER A 138 -21.64 -4.05 -20.99
N ILE A 139 -22.10 -2.82 -21.14
CA ILE A 139 -22.88 -2.12 -20.11
C ILE A 139 -24.35 -2.42 -20.31
N VAL A 140 -24.98 -3.03 -19.30
CA VAL A 140 -26.40 -3.42 -19.34
C VAL A 140 -27.29 -2.45 -18.56
N ALA A 141 -26.76 -1.78 -17.53
CA ALA A 141 -27.45 -0.69 -16.85
C ALA A 141 -26.44 0.38 -16.37
N ALA A 142 -26.85 1.65 -16.38
CA ALA A 142 -26.01 2.75 -15.90
C ALA A 142 -26.87 3.82 -15.23
N THR A 143 -26.52 4.17 -13.99
CA THR A 143 -27.20 5.20 -13.18
C THR A 143 -26.17 6.21 -12.67
N ASN A 144 -26.39 7.49 -12.97
CA ASN A 144 -25.53 8.60 -12.54
C ASN A 144 -24.06 8.46 -13.02
N THR A 145 -23.84 7.86 -14.18
CA THR A 145 -22.50 7.66 -14.76
C THR A 145 -22.37 8.34 -16.14
N HIS A 146 -21.15 8.52 -16.61
CA HIS A 146 -20.88 8.94 -18.00
C HIS A 146 -20.86 7.76 -18.99
N LEU A 147 -21.11 6.55 -18.51
CA LEU A 147 -21.19 5.34 -19.29
C LEU A 147 -22.64 5.10 -19.70
N HIS A 148 -22.84 4.53 -20.88
CA HIS A 148 -24.15 4.35 -21.47
C HIS A 148 -24.44 2.86 -21.67
N VAL A 149 -25.70 2.47 -21.55
CA VAL A 149 -26.14 1.13 -21.89
C VAL A 149 -25.79 0.84 -23.36
N GLY A 150 -25.20 -0.32 -23.60
CA GLY A 150 -24.68 -0.73 -24.91
C GLY A 150 -23.21 -0.36 -25.16
N ASP A 151 -22.59 0.51 -24.35
CA ASP A 151 -21.15 0.72 -24.41
C ASP A 151 -20.41 -0.61 -24.16
N ARG A 152 -19.31 -0.85 -24.89
CA ARG A 152 -18.45 -2.03 -24.70
C ARG A 152 -17.06 -1.62 -24.27
N PHE A 153 -16.42 -2.39 -23.40
CA PHE A 153 -15.06 -2.11 -22.96
C PHE A 153 -14.29 -3.39 -22.66
N LYS A 154 -12.98 -3.25 -22.46
CA LYS A 154 -12.09 -4.32 -22.05
C LYS A 154 -11.49 -4.07 -20.66
N CYS A 155 -11.50 -5.10 -19.82
CA CYS A 155 -10.94 -5.05 -18.47
C CYS A 155 -10.43 -6.44 -18.04
N ASN A 156 -9.22 -6.49 -17.49
CA ASN A 156 -8.59 -7.76 -17.08
C ASN A 156 -8.73 -8.04 -15.57
N PHE A 157 -8.77 -6.98 -14.76
CA PHE A 157 -8.84 -7.08 -13.31
C PHE A 157 -9.86 -6.08 -12.78
N ILE A 158 -10.69 -6.53 -11.84
CA ILE A 158 -11.58 -5.65 -11.07
C ILE A 158 -11.18 -5.84 -9.61
N ILE A 159 -10.78 -4.76 -8.95
CA ILE A 159 -10.25 -4.80 -7.59
C ILE A 159 -11.08 -3.86 -6.73
N GLU A 160 -11.60 -4.36 -5.61
CA GLU A 160 -12.35 -3.52 -4.68
C GLU A 160 -11.49 -2.39 -4.09
N ASP A 161 -12.13 -1.22 -3.93
CA ASP A 161 -11.57 0.01 -3.41
C ASP A 161 -10.38 0.59 -4.22
N GLU A 162 -10.12 0.05 -5.43
CA GLU A 162 -9.14 0.58 -6.39
C GLU A 162 -9.79 1.20 -7.64
N PRO A 163 -9.14 2.17 -8.32
CA PRO A 163 -9.63 2.72 -9.58
C PRO A 163 -9.73 1.64 -10.66
N MET A 164 -10.84 1.63 -11.38
CA MET A 164 -11.04 0.68 -12.47
C MET A 164 -10.82 1.36 -13.81
N TYR A 165 -10.00 0.71 -14.63
CA TYR A 165 -9.62 1.16 -15.97
C TYR A 165 -10.41 0.39 -17.01
N LEU A 166 -11.15 1.14 -17.81
CA LEU A 166 -11.97 0.67 -18.92
C LEU A 166 -11.18 0.98 -20.20
N SER A 167 -10.54 -0.05 -20.76
CA SER A 167 -9.76 0.10 -21.98
C SER A 167 -10.62 -0.15 -23.21
N ASN A 168 -10.32 0.52 -24.33
CA ASN A 168 -11.06 0.36 -25.59
C ASN A 168 -12.60 0.49 -25.39
N LEU A 169 -13.03 1.53 -24.66
CA LEU A 169 -14.45 1.85 -24.48
C LEU A 169 -15.01 2.29 -25.84
N GLN A 170 -15.89 1.47 -26.40
CA GLN A 170 -16.58 1.68 -27.67
C GLN A 170 -17.99 2.19 -27.39
N ARG A 171 -18.28 3.37 -27.94
CA ARG A 171 -19.62 3.98 -27.97
C ARG A 171 -20.03 4.21 -29.41
N GLU A 172 -21.30 3.98 -29.72
CA GLU A 172 -21.85 4.21 -31.05
C GLU A 172 -21.53 5.63 -31.54
N GLY A 173 -20.93 5.74 -32.72
CA GLY A 173 -20.57 7.01 -33.35
C GLY A 173 -19.33 7.72 -32.79
N LEU A 174 -18.64 7.17 -31.79
CA LEU A 174 -17.42 7.75 -31.22
C LEU A 174 -16.19 6.86 -31.46
N ALA A 175 -15.03 7.50 -31.54
CA ALA A 175 -13.75 6.79 -31.54
C ALA A 175 -13.54 6.07 -30.18
N PRO A 176 -12.94 4.87 -30.17
CA PRO A 176 -12.64 4.16 -28.93
C PRO A 176 -11.76 4.98 -28.00
N MET A 177 -12.03 4.93 -26.70
CA MET A 177 -11.31 5.71 -25.69
C MET A 177 -11.00 4.90 -24.44
N ASN A 178 -10.04 5.37 -23.64
CA ASN A 178 -9.82 4.84 -22.30
C ASN A 178 -10.61 5.68 -21.30
N TYR A 179 -11.22 5.02 -20.31
CA TYR A 179 -11.99 5.67 -19.27
C TYR A 179 -11.60 5.11 -17.90
N ILE A 180 -11.69 5.94 -16.86
CA ILE A 180 -11.36 5.55 -15.48
C ILE A 180 -12.57 5.84 -14.60
N CYS A 181 -13.13 4.82 -13.95
CA CYS A 181 -14.12 4.97 -12.87
C CYS A 181 -13.45 4.77 -11.50
N GLY A 182 -14.07 5.31 -10.45
CA GLY A 182 -13.54 5.18 -9.10
C GLY A 182 -12.19 5.89 -8.84
N LYS A 183 -11.76 6.86 -9.66
CA LYS A 183 -10.41 7.46 -9.59
C LYS A 183 -9.91 7.88 -8.19
N LYS A 184 -10.80 8.30 -7.29
CA LYS A 184 -10.43 8.77 -5.94
C LYS A 184 -10.66 7.77 -4.80
N ALA A 185 -11.68 6.93 -4.90
CA ALA A 185 -12.17 6.07 -3.82
C ALA A 185 -12.37 4.61 -4.25
N GLY A 186 -11.89 4.29 -5.45
CA GLY A 186 -12.06 3.01 -6.09
C GLY A 186 -13.47 2.67 -6.53
N VAL A 187 -13.62 1.42 -6.96
CA VAL A 187 -14.90 0.79 -7.26
C VAL A 187 -15.16 -0.35 -6.30
N ARG A 188 -16.43 -0.67 -6.08
CA ARG A 188 -16.86 -1.93 -5.47
C ARG A 188 -17.68 -2.70 -6.47
N TYR A 189 -17.60 -4.03 -6.42
CA TYR A 189 -18.36 -4.88 -7.31
C TYR A 189 -19.17 -5.91 -6.51
N GLU A 190 -20.26 -6.38 -7.10
CA GLU A 190 -20.99 -7.57 -6.64
C GLU A 190 -21.37 -8.40 -7.85
N LEU A 191 -21.26 -9.72 -7.75
CA LEU A 191 -21.79 -10.63 -8.76
C LEU A 191 -23.31 -10.64 -8.63
N LEU A 192 -24.01 -10.33 -9.71
CA LEU A 192 -25.46 -10.41 -9.76
C LEU A 192 -25.88 -11.87 -10.03
N PRO A 193 -26.98 -12.34 -9.42
CA PRO A 193 -27.53 -13.64 -9.76
C PRO A 193 -27.83 -13.68 -11.27
N LYS A 194 -27.51 -14.81 -11.91
CA LYS A 194 -28.01 -15.07 -13.25
C LYS A 194 -29.53 -15.15 -13.15
N ASP A 195 -30.22 -14.50 -14.07
CA ASP A 195 -31.68 -14.65 -14.19
C ASP A 195 -31.96 -16.13 -14.48
N GLU A 196 -32.22 -16.93 -13.44
CA GLU A 196 -32.86 -18.23 -13.58
C GLU A 196 -34.34 -17.95 -13.86
N ASN A 197 -34.81 -18.37 -15.04
CA ASN A 197 -36.20 -18.34 -15.61
C ASN A 197 -36.46 -17.19 -16.60
N ASN A 198 -37.01 -17.43 -17.80
CA ASN A 198 -38.10 -18.34 -18.14
C ASN A 198 -37.78 -19.32 -19.29
N GLU A 199 -37.73 -20.61 -18.99
CA GLU A 199 -38.32 -21.62 -19.88
C GLU A 199 -39.70 -21.97 -19.30
N GLU A 200 -40.74 -21.29 -19.80
CA GLU A 200 -42.12 -21.80 -19.89
C GLU A 200 -42.54 -21.77 -21.36
#